data_AF-A0AAX3PP01-F1
#
_entry.id   AF-A0AAX3PP01-F1
#
_cell.length_a   1.000
_cell.length_b   1.000
_cell.length_c   1.000
_cell.angle_alpha   90.00
_cell.angle_beta   90.00
_cell.angle_gamma   90.00
#
_symmetry.space_group_name_H-M   'P 1'
#
loop_
_entity.id
_entity.type
_entity.pdbx_description
1 polymer ?
#
loop_
_entity_poly.entity_id
_entity_poly.type
_entity_poly.pdbx_seq_one_letter_code
_entity_poly.pdbx_strand_id
1 'polypeptide(L)'
;MLKKTSLYLALGVLIMQISIPSFADNSIKIGETHNFVSSVLNEKRPIQIYLPATYGKYPKQKYPVIYLLDSETNFHYLTGIVEKLSKSPYPSIPEMVVVGIVNTDRARDLTPTKQKPEINEGRVIEGETGGNVAFFKFLESELMPDIEKKYRTNGLNILIGHSFGGITALNHMLNGQQNIQAYIVHDPSIWWDDEIMLKRFKEANNQDFQHKTLFLTQVGASENTDSLDNHYKGIKKFNQYLSQQPFTQLNYKYVQYEGEDHGTVPMKGNLDGLRYIFEGMRVNIKAIPENPNLIKQHYAQLSQNLGFEIQPSEAYLDRVLDYLKRSNNPKVIQQFQDYILSIYPQWRVKTSS
;
A
#
# COMPACT_ATOMS: atom_id res chain seq x y z
N MET A 1 -46.88 60.15 56.60
CA MET A 1 -46.61 58.92 57.37
C MET A 1 -46.70 57.72 56.44
N LEU A 2 -45.79 56.76 56.63
CA LEU A 2 -45.72 55.40 56.09
C LEU A 2 -45.02 55.17 54.73
N LYS A 3 -43.82 54.57 54.89
CA LYS A 3 -42.90 53.96 53.94
C LYS A 3 -43.56 52.88 53.07
N LYS A 4 -43.10 52.72 51.83
CA LYS A 4 -43.01 51.41 51.17
C LYS A 4 -41.64 51.24 50.50
N THR A 5 -40.89 50.32 51.07
CA THR A 5 -39.61 49.76 50.64
C THR A 5 -39.81 48.63 49.64
N SER A 6 -38.92 48.59 48.64
CA SER A 6 -38.35 47.41 47.97
C SER A 6 -39.25 46.47 47.16
N LEU A 7 -38.95 46.31 45.87
CA LEU A 7 -38.29 45.09 45.37
C LEU A 7 -37.77 45.32 43.93
N TYR A 8 -36.44 45.35 43.80
CA TYR A 8 -35.74 45.26 42.51
C TYR A 8 -35.84 43.82 42.01
N LEU A 9 -36.41 43.61 40.81
CA LEU A 9 -36.20 42.38 40.05
C LEU A 9 -35.47 42.75 38.76
N ALA A 10 -34.16 42.99 38.89
CA ALA A 10 -33.27 43.07 37.74
C ALA A 10 -33.11 41.65 37.18
N LEU A 11 -33.65 41.43 36.00
CA LEU A 11 -33.53 40.20 35.22
C LEU A 11 -32.08 40.09 34.70
N GLY A 12 -31.17 39.68 35.59
CA GLY A 12 -29.80 39.33 35.23
C GLY A 12 -29.80 37.99 34.51
N VAL A 13 -29.81 38.00 33.17
CA VAL A 13 -29.52 36.83 32.36
C VAL A 13 -28.05 36.47 32.58
N LEU A 14 -27.81 35.57 33.53
CA LEU A 14 -26.51 34.95 33.76
C LEU A 14 -26.26 34.00 32.59
N ILE A 15 -25.59 34.49 31.54
CA ILE A 15 -25.01 33.63 30.49
C ILE A 15 -23.89 32.85 31.18
N MET A 16 -24.20 31.65 31.69
CA MET A 16 -23.17 30.67 32.02
C MET A 16 -22.45 30.34 30.72
N GLN A 17 -21.26 30.90 30.54
CA GLN A 17 -20.28 30.39 29.60
C GLN A 17 -19.92 28.99 30.08
N ILE A 18 -20.58 27.98 29.52
CA ILE A 18 -20.17 26.59 29.65
C ILE A 18 -18.89 26.48 28.83
N SER A 19 -17.76 26.74 29.49
CA SER A 19 -16.44 26.41 28.96
C SER A 19 -16.37 24.89 28.87
N ILE A 20 -16.71 24.33 27.71
CA ILE A 20 -16.46 22.92 27.43
C ILE A 20 -14.94 22.77 27.44
N PRO A 21 -14.33 22.01 28.38
CA PRO A 21 -12.92 21.72 28.30
C PRO A 21 -12.69 20.93 27.01
N SER A 22 -12.07 21.59 26.02
CA SER A 22 -11.53 20.91 24.85
C SER A 22 -10.34 20.08 25.34
N PHE A 23 -10.59 18.84 25.76
CA PHE A 23 -9.51 17.89 25.93
C PHE A 23 -8.85 17.70 24.56
N ALA A 24 -7.58 18.06 24.45
CA ALA A 24 -6.79 17.71 23.28
C ALA A 24 -6.83 16.19 23.14
N ASP A 25 -7.34 15.73 22.00
CA ASP A 25 -7.41 14.31 21.67
C ASP A 25 -5.99 13.78 21.47
N ASN A 26 -5.43 13.17 22.53
CA ASN A 26 -4.11 12.55 22.54
C ASN A 26 -4.14 11.09 22.05
N SER A 27 -5.18 10.67 21.33
CA SER A 27 -5.26 9.32 20.77
C SER A 27 -4.24 9.09 19.64
N ILE A 28 -3.74 7.86 19.55
CA ILE A 28 -2.96 7.42 18.40
C ILE A 28 -3.94 7.11 17.26
N LYS A 29 -3.92 7.94 16.22
CA LYS A 29 -4.73 7.75 15.01
C LYS A 29 -3.87 7.19 13.88
N ILE A 30 -4.16 5.97 13.46
CA ILE A 30 -3.46 5.28 12.36
C ILE A 30 -4.15 5.58 11.03
N GLY A 31 -5.48 5.63 11.00
CA GLY A 31 -6.24 5.86 9.78
C GLY A 31 -7.74 6.05 10.05
N GLU A 32 -8.50 6.11 8.97
CA GLU A 32 -9.96 6.29 8.99
C GLU A 32 -10.65 5.14 8.25
N THR A 33 -11.84 4.76 8.69
CA THR A 33 -12.70 3.81 7.97
C THR A 33 -13.93 4.53 7.46
N HIS A 34 -14.28 4.34 6.19
CA HIS A 34 -15.53 4.81 5.63
C HIS A 34 -16.26 3.69 4.87
N ASN A 35 -17.59 3.78 4.80
CA ASN A 35 -18.37 2.82 4.04
C ASN A 35 -18.52 3.28 2.59
N PHE A 36 -17.95 2.53 1.67
CA PHE A 36 -18.10 2.70 0.23
C PHE A 36 -19.37 1.98 -0.25
N VAL A 37 -20.19 2.62 -1.07
CA VAL A 37 -21.39 1.99 -1.65
C VAL A 37 -21.04 1.50 -3.05
N SER A 38 -20.91 0.18 -3.23
CA SER A 38 -20.60 -0.41 -4.53
C SER A 38 -21.89 -0.72 -5.29
N SER A 39 -22.02 -0.19 -6.50
CA SER A 39 -23.11 -0.54 -7.41
C SER A 39 -22.82 -1.85 -8.11
N VAL A 40 -21.54 -2.15 -8.38
CA VAL A 40 -21.09 -3.42 -8.99
C VAL A 40 -21.39 -4.62 -8.09
N LEU A 41 -21.11 -4.49 -6.78
CA LEU A 41 -21.31 -5.57 -5.81
C LEU A 41 -22.66 -5.49 -5.10
N ASN A 42 -23.40 -4.40 -5.29
CA ASN A 42 -24.70 -4.15 -4.66
C ASN A 42 -24.64 -4.26 -3.12
N GLU A 43 -23.59 -3.67 -2.52
CA GLU A 43 -23.37 -3.73 -1.07
C GLU A 43 -22.58 -2.50 -0.56
N LYS A 44 -22.57 -2.34 0.76
CA LYS A 44 -21.68 -1.40 1.44
C LYS A 44 -20.41 -2.13 1.87
N ARG A 45 -19.26 -1.56 1.56
CA ARG A 45 -17.95 -2.10 1.90
C ARG A 45 -17.15 -1.14 2.76
N PRO A 46 -16.64 -1.56 3.93
CA PRO A 46 -15.71 -0.73 4.70
C PRO A 46 -14.37 -0.61 3.97
N ILE A 47 -13.90 0.63 3.80
CA ILE A 47 -12.60 0.96 3.23
C ILE A 47 -11.79 1.72 4.27
N GLN A 48 -10.60 1.21 4.58
CA GLN A 48 -9.67 1.78 5.53
C GLN A 48 -8.64 2.62 4.80
N ILE A 49 -8.34 3.82 5.30
CA ILE A 49 -7.42 4.77 4.66
C ILE A 49 -6.34 5.18 5.64
N TYR A 50 -5.09 4.97 5.24
CA TYR A 50 -3.91 5.55 5.88
C TYR A 50 -3.35 6.65 4.98
N LEU A 51 -3.04 7.78 5.59
CA LEU A 51 -2.33 8.88 4.94
C LEU A 51 -0.97 9.07 5.65
N PRO A 52 0.12 9.31 4.89
CA PRO A 52 1.40 9.56 5.50
C PRO A 52 1.34 10.84 6.35
N ALA A 53 2.14 10.90 7.42
CA ALA A 53 2.14 12.03 8.36
C ALA A 53 2.45 13.39 7.71
N THR A 54 3.06 13.38 6.52
CA THR A 54 3.38 14.57 5.73
C THR A 54 2.24 15.02 4.81
N TYR A 55 1.18 14.22 4.65
CA TYR A 55 0.11 14.46 3.68
C TYR A 55 -0.51 15.85 3.81
N GLY A 56 -0.82 16.30 5.04
CA GLY A 56 -1.36 17.64 5.27
C GLY A 56 -0.36 18.80 5.11
N LYS A 57 0.96 18.50 5.07
CA LYS A 57 2.02 19.52 5.05
C LYS A 57 2.47 19.90 3.64
N TYR A 58 2.35 18.98 2.68
CA TYR A 58 2.78 19.16 1.30
C TYR A 58 1.57 18.99 0.36
N PRO A 59 0.79 20.05 0.12
CA PRO A 59 -0.52 19.95 -0.56
C PRO A 59 -0.43 19.61 -2.05
N LYS A 60 0.76 19.65 -2.66
CA LYS A 60 0.98 19.31 -4.07
C LYS A 60 1.66 17.95 -4.25
N GLN A 61 2.21 17.37 -3.18
CA GLN A 61 2.77 16.03 -3.21
C GLN A 61 1.69 15.00 -3.56
N LYS A 62 2.03 14.12 -4.50
CA LYS A 62 1.28 12.93 -4.88
C LYS A 62 2.00 11.67 -4.37
N TYR A 63 1.23 10.62 -4.12
CA TYR A 63 1.71 9.42 -3.44
C TYR A 63 1.33 8.16 -4.21
N PRO A 64 2.18 7.12 -4.24
CA PRO A 64 1.76 5.78 -4.60
C PRO A 64 0.63 5.26 -3.71
N VAL A 65 -0.11 4.28 -4.20
CA VAL A 65 -1.22 3.64 -3.47
C VAL A 65 -0.97 2.15 -3.29
N ILE A 66 -1.14 1.67 -2.07
CA ILE A 66 -1.24 0.25 -1.77
C ILE A 66 -2.72 -0.10 -1.61
N TYR A 67 -3.22 -1.02 -2.43
CA TYR A 67 -4.49 -1.70 -2.22
C TYR A 67 -4.21 -2.99 -1.44
N LEU A 68 -4.67 -3.02 -0.19
CA LEU A 68 -4.46 -4.13 0.74
C LEU A 68 -5.76 -4.95 0.84
N LEU A 69 -5.72 -6.19 0.37
CA LEU A 69 -6.77 -7.18 0.63
C LEU A 69 -6.70 -7.66 2.08
N ASP A 70 -7.80 -8.21 2.60
CA ASP A 70 -7.88 -8.73 3.98
C ASP A 70 -7.48 -7.68 5.03
N SER A 71 -7.87 -6.42 4.81
CA SER A 71 -7.36 -5.30 5.61
C SER A 71 -7.79 -5.34 7.08
N GLU A 72 -8.90 -6.01 7.40
CA GLU A 72 -9.39 -6.18 8.77
C GLU A 72 -8.38 -6.85 9.71
N THR A 73 -7.46 -7.65 9.18
CA THR A 73 -6.36 -8.27 9.95
C THR A 73 -4.98 -7.69 9.59
N ASN A 74 -4.84 -7.05 8.43
CA ASN A 74 -3.52 -6.66 7.90
C ASN A 74 -3.17 -5.16 7.98
N PHE A 75 -4.15 -4.28 8.16
CA PHE A 75 -3.95 -2.83 7.98
C PHE A 75 -2.99 -2.20 9.00
N HIS A 76 -3.12 -2.53 10.29
CA HIS A 76 -2.33 -1.89 11.35
C HIS A 76 -0.83 -2.17 11.22
N TYR A 77 -0.43 -3.43 11.03
CA TYR A 77 1.00 -3.74 10.95
C TYR A 77 1.58 -3.23 9.62
N LEU A 78 0.83 -3.32 8.50
CA LEU A 78 1.32 -2.85 7.20
C LEU A 78 1.57 -1.35 7.22
N THR A 79 0.65 -0.56 7.76
CA THR A 79 0.82 0.90 7.87
C THR A 79 2.01 1.27 8.74
N GLY A 80 2.28 0.52 9.81
CA GLY A 80 3.50 0.67 10.61
C GLY A 80 4.79 0.36 9.83
N ILE A 81 4.78 -0.68 8.99
CA ILE A 81 5.89 -0.97 8.06
C ILE A 81 6.09 0.19 7.08
N VAL A 82 5.01 0.66 6.45
CA VAL A 82 5.03 1.74 5.46
C VAL A 82 5.55 3.05 6.09
N GLU A 83 5.04 3.42 7.27
CA GLU A 83 5.50 4.60 8.00
C GLU A 83 6.99 4.49 8.34
N LYS A 84 7.42 3.32 8.82
CA LYS A 84 8.81 3.11 9.25
C LYS A 84 9.78 3.15 8.07
N LEU A 85 9.46 2.48 6.98
CA LEU A 85 10.32 2.38 5.80
C LEU A 85 10.37 3.69 4.99
N SER A 86 9.33 4.52 5.04
CA SER A 86 9.28 5.80 4.33
C SER A 86 9.93 6.96 5.10
N LYS A 87 10.38 6.71 6.33
CA LYS A 87 10.90 7.76 7.22
C LYS A 87 12.23 8.33 6.75
N SER A 88 12.24 9.64 6.53
CA SER A 88 13.45 10.43 6.29
C SER A 88 14.38 10.47 7.52
N PRO A 89 15.70 10.60 7.34
CA PRO A 89 16.41 10.96 6.10
C PRO A 89 16.88 9.78 5.23
N TYR A 90 16.54 8.54 5.58
CA TYR A 90 16.97 7.36 4.82
C TYR A 90 15.76 6.48 4.45
N PRO A 91 14.82 6.99 3.64
CA PRO A 91 13.69 6.19 3.20
C PRO A 91 14.17 5.01 2.35
N SER A 92 13.58 3.84 2.57
CA SER A 92 13.71 2.67 1.70
C SER A 92 12.57 2.55 0.70
N ILE A 93 11.45 3.23 0.96
CA ILE A 93 10.25 3.28 0.11
C ILE A 93 9.70 4.72 0.13
N PRO A 94 8.88 5.15 -0.86
CA PRO A 94 8.18 6.43 -0.77
C PRO A 94 7.13 6.41 0.33
N GLU A 95 6.69 7.58 0.77
CA GLU A 95 5.43 7.68 1.52
C GLU A 95 4.27 7.26 0.60
N MET A 96 3.28 6.54 1.13
CA MET A 96 2.21 5.93 0.33
C MET A 96 0.86 6.10 1.03
N VAL A 97 -0.21 6.16 0.24
CA VAL A 97 -1.58 5.97 0.74
C VAL A 97 -1.82 4.47 0.83
N VAL A 98 -2.35 3.98 1.96
CA VAL A 98 -2.82 2.59 2.06
C VAL A 98 -4.34 2.58 2.05
N VAL A 99 -4.90 1.86 1.09
CA VAL A 99 -6.33 1.61 0.92
C VAL A 99 -6.58 0.16 1.30
N GLY A 100 -7.04 -0.05 2.53
CA GLY A 100 -7.47 -1.35 3.03
C GLY A 100 -8.88 -1.67 2.57
N ILE A 101 -9.06 -2.84 1.96
CA ILE A 101 -10.34 -3.37 1.51
C ILE A 101 -10.78 -4.42 2.54
N VAL A 102 -11.84 -4.13 3.30
CA VAL A 102 -12.39 -5.06 4.29
C VAL A 102 -13.32 -6.03 3.59
N ASN A 103 -13.22 -7.31 3.94
CA ASN A 103 -14.08 -8.34 3.37
C ASN A 103 -15.54 -8.22 3.84
N THR A 104 -16.46 -8.57 2.96
CA THR A 104 -17.89 -8.81 3.27
C THR A 104 -18.21 -10.29 3.10
N ASP A 105 -17.95 -10.84 1.91
CA ASP A 105 -17.86 -12.27 1.64
C ASP A 105 -16.51 -12.57 0.99
N ARG A 106 -15.55 -12.96 1.83
CA ARG A 106 -14.16 -13.21 1.44
C ARG A 106 -14.05 -14.33 0.42
N ALA A 107 -14.79 -15.43 0.61
CA ALA A 107 -14.72 -16.58 -0.29
C ALA A 107 -15.27 -16.21 -1.67
N ARG A 108 -16.36 -15.44 -1.72
CA ARG A 108 -16.98 -15.01 -2.97
C ARG A 108 -16.00 -14.16 -3.74
N ASP A 109 -15.47 -13.15 -3.09
CA ASP A 109 -14.68 -12.13 -3.74
C ASP A 109 -13.29 -12.60 -4.10
N LEU A 110 -12.68 -13.45 -3.27
CA LEU A 110 -11.27 -13.81 -3.38
C LEU A 110 -11.00 -15.20 -3.99
N THR A 111 -12.00 -15.84 -4.58
CA THR A 111 -11.81 -17.11 -5.32
C THR A 111 -12.13 -16.94 -6.81
N PRO A 112 -11.27 -17.45 -7.71
CA PRO A 112 -11.39 -17.25 -9.16
C PRO A 112 -12.50 -18.08 -9.82
N THR A 113 -12.95 -19.14 -9.15
CA THR A 113 -13.94 -20.10 -9.66
C THR A 113 -14.85 -20.57 -8.53
N LYS A 114 -16.05 -21.06 -8.88
CA LYS A 114 -16.92 -21.71 -7.90
C LYS A 114 -16.21 -22.95 -7.34
N GLN A 115 -16.34 -23.15 -6.04
CA GLN A 115 -15.93 -24.38 -5.40
C GLN A 115 -16.58 -25.58 -6.09
N LYS A 116 -15.76 -26.58 -6.38
CA LYS A 116 -16.18 -27.92 -6.76
C LYS A 116 -15.83 -28.84 -5.58
N PRO A 117 -16.81 -29.28 -4.78
CA PRO A 117 -16.57 -30.05 -3.56
C PRO A 117 -15.69 -31.28 -3.78
N GLU A 118 -15.85 -31.95 -4.92
CA GLU A 118 -15.03 -33.07 -5.38
C GLU A 118 -13.54 -32.76 -5.62
N ILE A 119 -13.16 -31.50 -5.80
CA ILE A 119 -11.81 -31.09 -6.22
C ILE A 119 -11.05 -30.36 -5.11
N ASN A 120 -11.73 -29.68 -4.19
CA ASN A 120 -11.11 -28.92 -3.11
C ASN A 120 -10.63 -29.80 -1.93
N GLU A 121 -10.22 -31.04 -2.20
CA GLU A 121 -9.60 -31.95 -1.23
C GLU A 121 -10.45 -32.17 0.05
N GLY A 122 -11.77 -32.13 -0.09
CA GLY A 122 -12.71 -32.25 1.03
C GLY A 122 -12.80 -31.00 1.93
N ARG A 123 -12.09 -29.91 1.61
CA ARG A 123 -12.21 -28.63 2.32
C ARG A 123 -13.55 -27.98 1.97
N VAL A 124 -14.40 -27.80 2.97
CA VAL A 124 -15.62 -26.99 2.83
C VAL A 124 -15.23 -25.53 3.07
N ILE A 125 -15.36 -24.69 2.05
CA ILE A 125 -15.18 -23.25 2.21
C ILE A 125 -16.54 -22.64 2.48
N GLU A 126 -16.66 -21.92 3.58
CA GLU A 126 -17.86 -21.16 3.91
C GLU A 126 -17.98 -19.93 3.01
N GLY A 127 -19.21 -19.62 2.59
CA GLY A 127 -19.53 -18.48 1.72
C GLY A 127 -19.75 -18.86 0.26
N GLU A 128 -20.15 -17.88 -0.55
CA GLU A 128 -20.18 -18.07 -1.99
C GLU A 128 -18.76 -18.12 -2.56
N THR A 129 -18.55 -18.61 -3.78
CA THR A 129 -17.20 -18.66 -4.41
C THR A 129 -17.29 -18.28 -5.89
N GLY A 130 -16.17 -17.88 -6.48
CA GLY A 130 -16.08 -17.57 -7.91
C GLY A 130 -16.48 -16.15 -8.32
N GLY A 131 -16.53 -15.21 -7.39
CA GLY A 131 -16.92 -13.81 -7.59
C GLY A 131 -15.79 -12.85 -7.98
N ASN A 132 -14.56 -13.34 -8.19
CA ASN A 132 -13.36 -12.54 -8.50
C ASN A 132 -13.58 -11.51 -9.64
N VAL A 133 -14.32 -11.86 -10.69
CA VAL A 133 -14.59 -10.95 -11.81
C VAL A 133 -15.40 -9.72 -11.37
N ALA A 134 -16.42 -9.91 -10.54
CA ALA A 134 -17.20 -8.81 -9.99
C ALA A 134 -16.35 -7.97 -9.02
N PHE A 135 -15.50 -8.62 -8.22
CA PHE A 135 -14.56 -7.95 -7.33
C PHE A 135 -13.57 -7.07 -8.09
N PHE A 136 -13.00 -7.55 -9.19
CA PHE A 136 -12.12 -6.75 -10.06
C PHE A 136 -12.85 -5.56 -10.65
N LYS A 137 -14.07 -5.77 -11.15
CA LYS A 137 -14.87 -4.66 -11.67
C LYS A 137 -15.15 -3.60 -10.61
N PHE A 138 -15.43 -3.98 -9.37
CA PHE A 138 -15.54 -3.03 -8.25
C PHE A 138 -14.23 -2.27 -8.02
N LEU A 139 -13.10 -2.99 -7.93
CA LEU A 139 -11.80 -2.40 -7.69
C LEU A 139 -11.47 -1.36 -8.77
N GLU A 140 -11.60 -1.75 -10.04
CA GLU A 140 -11.13 -0.99 -11.19
C GLU A 140 -12.07 0.12 -11.63
N SER A 141 -13.39 -0.10 -11.58
CA SER A 141 -14.37 0.86 -12.10
C SER A 141 -15.01 1.74 -11.05
N GLU A 142 -14.89 1.39 -9.76
CA GLU A 142 -15.50 2.14 -8.66
C GLU A 142 -14.46 2.62 -7.65
N LEU A 143 -13.71 1.71 -7.03
CA LEU A 143 -12.83 2.05 -5.90
C LEU A 143 -11.60 2.87 -6.33
N MET A 144 -10.80 2.36 -7.27
CA MET A 144 -9.59 3.04 -7.73
C MET A 144 -9.88 4.47 -8.24
N PRO A 145 -10.90 4.70 -9.09
CA PRO A 145 -11.26 6.06 -9.52
C PRO A 145 -11.71 6.98 -8.37
N ASP A 146 -12.43 6.46 -7.38
CA ASP A 146 -12.84 7.23 -6.22
C ASP A 146 -11.64 7.64 -5.34
N ILE A 147 -10.68 6.73 -5.15
CA ILE A 147 -9.42 7.01 -4.45
C ILE A 147 -8.61 8.09 -5.18
N GLU A 148 -8.46 7.98 -6.50
CA GLU A 148 -7.75 8.98 -7.32
C GLU A 148 -8.42 10.36 -7.28
N LYS A 149 -9.75 10.41 -7.16
CA LYS A 149 -10.50 11.66 -7.04
C LYS A 149 -10.36 12.30 -5.66
N LYS A 150 -10.35 11.51 -4.59
CA LYS A 150 -10.35 11.99 -3.20
C LYS A 150 -8.95 12.24 -2.64
N TYR A 151 -7.97 11.48 -3.10
CA TYR A 151 -6.61 11.50 -2.57
C TYR A 151 -5.58 11.87 -3.64
N ARG A 152 -4.47 12.46 -3.23
CA ARG A 152 -3.38 12.84 -4.15
C ARG A 152 -2.54 11.63 -4.50
N THR A 153 -2.99 10.87 -5.50
CA THR A 153 -2.27 9.70 -5.99
C THR A 153 -1.36 10.07 -7.16
N ASN A 154 -0.27 9.31 -7.37
CA ASN A 154 0.65 9.52 -8.49
C ASN A 154 0.42 8.54 -9.67
N GLY A 155 -0.37 7.48 -9.47
CA GLY A 155 -0.65 6.45 -10.48
C GLY A 155 0.17 5.17 -10.34
N LEU A 156 1.13 5.11 -9.40
CA LEU A 156 1.80 3.86 -9.02
C LEU A 156 0.94 3.12 -8.00
N ASN A 157 0.43 1.96 -8.39
CA ASN A 157 -0.46 1.13 -7.60
C ASN A 157 0.19 -0.22 -7.28
N ILE A 158 0.05 -0.67 -6.04
CA ILE A 158 0.51 -1.97 -5.55
C ILE A 158 -0.70 -2.74 -5.03
N LEU A 159 -0.85 -4.01 -5.40
CA LEU A 159 -1.85 -4.91 -4.81
C LEU A 159 -1.17 -5.94 -3.90
N ILE A 160 -1.65 -6.03 -2.66
CA ILE A 160 -1.14 -6.97 -1.66
C ILE A 160 -2.24 -7.96 -1.31
N GLY A 161 -1.92 -9.26 -1.40
CA GLY A 161 -2.86 -10.33 -1.12
C GLY A 161 -2.21 -11.53 -0.45
N HIS A 162 -2.95 -12.15 0.48
CA HIS A 162 -2.52 -13.32 1.24
C HIS A 162 -3.50 -14.48 1.03
N SER A 163 -3.00 -15.72 0.90
CA SER A 163 -3.86 -16.90 0.80
C SER A 163 -4.84 -16.79 -0.39
N PHE A 164 -6.17 -16.73 -0.17
CA PHE A 164 -7.15 -16.41 -1.23
C PHE A 164 -6.97 -15.01 -1.85
N GLY A 165 -6.59 -14.01 -1.05
CA GLY A 165 -6.17 -12.71 -1.57
C GLY A 165 -4.94 -12.84 -2.49
N GLY A 166 -4.05 -13.80 -2.21
CA GLY A 166 -2.88 -14.07 -3.04
C GLY A 166 -3.24 -14.60 -4.43
N ILE A 167 -4.12 -15.60 -4.53
CA ILE A 167 -4.59 -16.08 -5.84
C ILE A 167 -5.44 -15.04 -6.57
N THR A 168 -6.15 -14.18 -5.82
CA THR A 168 -6.88 -13.04 -6.39
C THR A 168 -5.94 -12.02 -7.01
N ALA A 169 -4.86 -11.67 -6.31
CA ALA A 169 -3.84 -10.77 -6.81
C ALA A 169 -3.16 -11.34 -8.07
N LEU A 170 -2.83 -12.64 -8.08
CA LEU A 170 -2.30 -13.33 -9.26
C LEU A 170 -3.31 -13.35 -10.42
N ASN A 171 -4.60 -13.57 -10.13
CA ASN A 171 -5.64 -13.59 -11.15
C ASN A 171 -5.91 -12.19 -11.72
N HIS A 172 -5.81 -11.14 -10.91
CA HIS A 172 -5.84 -9.75 -11.36
C HIS A 172 -4.61 -9.42 -12.22
N MET A 173 -3.42 -9.90 -11.84
CA MET A 173 -2.21 -9.69 -12.63
C MET A 173 -2.34 -10.23 -14.07
N LEU A 174 -3.03 -11.37 -14.25
CA LEU A 174 -3.31 -11.93 -15.57
C LEU A 174 -4.41 -11.20 -16.34
N ASN A 175 -5.50 -10.79 -15.67
CA ASN A 175 -6.76 -10.43 -16.32
C ASN A 175 -7.24 -8.99 -16.09
N GLY A 176 -6.59 -8.25 -15.19
CA GLY A 176 -6.97 -6.89 -14.83
C GLY A 176 -6.78 -5.91 -15.98
N GLN A 177 -7.67 -4.93 -16.07
CA GLN A 177 -7.68 -3.89 -17.09
C GLN A 177 -7.01 -2.60 -16.61
N GLN A 178 -6.93 -2.36 -15.28
CA GLN A 178 -6.29 -1.18 -14.73
C GLN A 178 -4.82 -1.41 -14.34
N ASN A 179 -4.04 -0.34 -14.44
CA ASN A 179 -2.60 -0.41 -14.22
C ASN A 179 -2.26 -0.52 -12.73
N ILE A 180 -1.96 -1.76 -12.32
CA ILE A 180 -1.21 -2.09 -11.10
C ILE A 180 0.20 -2.52 -11.52
N GLN A 181 1.21 -1.82 -11.00
CA GLN A 181 2.62 -2.02 -11.36
C GLN A 181 3.28 -3.11 -10.51
N ALA A 182 2.82 -3.35 -9.28
CA ALA A 182 3.42 -4.37 -8.43
C ALA A 182 2.41 -5.18 -7.63
N TYR A 183 2.76 -6.44 -7.42
CA TYR A 183 1.99 -7.42 -6.67
C TYR A 183 2.87 -8.02 -5.59
N ILE A 184 2.41 -7.96 -4.34
CA ILE A 184 3.00 -8.70 -3.23
C ILE A 184 2.03 -9.82 -2.85
N VAL A 185 2.46 -11.05 -3.03
CA VAL A 185 1.60 -12.24 -2.94
C VAL A 185 2.15 -13.17 -1.87
N HIS A 186 1.40 -13.33 -0.79
CA HIS A 186 1.81 -14.13 0.36
C HIS A 186 1.13 -15.47 0.40
N ASP A 187 1.94 -16.52 0.38
CA ASP A 187 1.54 -17.92 0.60
C ASP A 187 0.21 -18.26 -0.11
N PRO A 188 0.13 -18.04 -1.43
CA PRO A 188 -1.14 -18.07 -2.14
C PRO A 188 -1.73 -19.47 -2.14
N SER A 189 -3.06 -19.57 -2.08
CA SER A 189 -3.81 -20.83 -2.12
C SER A 189 -3.82 -21.48 -3.52
N ILE A 190 -2.63 -21.70 -4.12
CA ILE A 190 -2.46 -22.19 -5.49
C ILE A 190 -3.19 -23.51 -5.71
N TRP A 191 -3.30 -24.37 -4.70
CA TRP A 191 -4.04 -25.63 -4.74
C TRP A 191 -5.51 -25.50 -5.22
N TRP A 192 -6.10 -24.30 -5.11
CA TRP A 192 -7.50 -24.06 -5.46
C TRP A 192 -7.89 -24.59 -6.85
N ASP A 193 -9.03 -25.29 -6.92
CA ASP A 193 -9.64 -25.80 -8.16
C ASP A 193 -8.63 -26.54 -9.06
N ASP A 194 -7.91 -27.50 -8.46
CA ASP A 194 -6.88 -28.31 -9.11
C ASP A 194 -5.80 -27.44 -9.77
N GLU A 195 -5.19 -26.57 -8.97
CA GLU A 195 -4.11 -25.66 -9.39
C GLU A 195 -4.50 -24.74 -10.57
N ILE A 196 -5.75 -24.24 -10.59
CA ILE A 196 -6.27 -23.43 -11.72
C ILE A 196 -5.39 -22.23 -12.05
N MET A 197 -4.80 -21.59 -11.03
CA MET A 197 -3.90 -20.45 -11.26
C MET A 197 -2.61 -20.87 -11.96
N LEU A 198 -2.02 -22.01 -11.62
CA LEU A 198 -0.86 -22.53 -12.34
C LEU A 198 -1.21 -22.84 -13.80
N LYS A 199 -2.39 -23.43 -14.04
CA LYS A 199 -2.88 -23.72 -15.40
C LYS A 199 -3.02 -22.45 -16.23
N ARG A 200 -3.70 -21.42 -15.70
CA ARG A 200 -3.88 -20.12 -16.38
C ARG A 200 -2.55 -19.42 -16.68
N PHE A 201 -1.60 -19.44 -15.74
CA PHE A 201 -0.27 -18.87 -15.99
C PHE A 201 0.49 -19.62 -17.08
N LYS A 202 0.36 -20.96 -17.15
CA LYS A 202 0.94 -21.76 -18.25
C LYS A 202 0.28 -21.47 -19.61
N GLU A 203 -1.02 -21.23 -19.63
CA GLU A 203 -1.75 -20.84 -20.85
C GLU A 203 -1.32 -19.45 -21.35
N ALA A 204 -1.03 -18.53 -20.43
CA ALA A 204 -0.53 -17.18 -20.72
C ALA A 204 0.96 -17.11 -21.10
N ASN A 205 1.62 -18.24 -21.35
CA ASN A 205 3.05 -18.30 -21.64
C ASN A 205 3.49 -17.30 -22.73
N ASN A 206 4.62 -16.62 -22.53
CA ASN A 206 5.13 -15.51 -23.36
C ASN A 206 4.32 -14.21 -23.30
N GLN A 207 3.35 -14.07 -22.40
CA GLN A 207 2.69 -12.77 -22.16
C GLN A 207 3.71 -11.72 -21.69
N ASP A 208 3.55 -10.50 -22.20
CA ASP A 208 4.31 -9.32 -21.75
C ASP A 208 3.62 -8.69 -20.54
N PHE A 209 4.35 -8.60 -19.43
CA PHE A 209 3.83 -8.04 -18.19
C PHE A 209 4.13 -6.54 -18.00
N GLN A 210 4.64 -5.84 -19.02
CA GLN A 210 4.78 -4.39 -19.06
C GLN A 210 5.52 -3.81 -17.83
N HIS A 211 6.66 -4.42 -17.49
CA HIS A 211 7.49 -4.08 -16.33
C HIS A 211 6.82 -4.28 -14.95
N LYS A 212 5.75 -5.09 -14.87
CA LYS A 212 5.16 -5.43 -13.58
C LYS A 212 6.16 -6.18 -12.68
N THR A 213 6.02 -5.96 -11.38
CA THR A 213 6.79 -6.65 -10.35
C THR A 213 5.91 -7.64 -9.59
N LEU A 214 6.39 -8.87 -9.41
CA LEU A 214 5.77 -9.89 -8.57
C LEU A 214 6.75 -10.33 -7.48
N PHE A 215 6.38 -10.06 -6.23
CA PHE A 215 7.06 -10.57 -5.05
C PHE A 215 6.21 -11.69 -4.42
N LEU A 216 6.62 -12.93 -4.62
CA LEU A 216 5.94 -14.13 -4.14
C LEU A 216 6.62 -14.65 -2.87
N THR A 217 5.85 -14.95 -1.84
CA THR A 217 6.38 -15.53 -0.60
C THR A 217 5.74 -16.86 -0.28
N GLN A 218 6.48 -17.70 0.44
CA GLN A 218 6.00 -18.99 0.94
C GLN A 218 6.54 -19.23 2.36
N VAL A 219 5.78 -19.95 3.18
CA VAL A 219 6.24 -20.43 4.49
C VAL A 219 7.40 -21.43 4.38
N GLY A 220 8.12 -21.62 5.49
CA GLY A 220 9.22 -22.60 5.60
C GLY A 220 8.77 -24.05 5.39
N ALA A 221 9.71 -24.94 5.07
CA ALA A 221 9.38 -26.35 4.86
C ALA A 221 8.83 -27.06 6.12
N SER A 222 9.12 -26.52 7.31
CA SER A 222 8.61 -27.03 8.59
C SER A 222 7.10 -26.92 8.72
N GLU A 223 6.47 -25.97 8.03
CA GLU A 223 5.01 -25.78 8.03
C GLU A 223 4.30 -26.77 7.10
N ASN A 224 5.07 -27.53 6.31
CA ASN A 224 4.50 -28.53 5.43
C ASN A 224 4.10 -29.80 6.21
N THR A 225 2.86 -29.83 6.70
CA THR A 225 2.24 -31.03 7.27
C THR A 225 1.44 -31.80 6.21
N ASP A 226 1.11 -33.07 6.47
CA ASP A 226 0.33 -33.90 5.53
C ASP A 226 -0.96 -33.20 5.04
N SER A 227 -1.63 -32.44 5.91
CA SER A 227 -2.86 -31.71 5.60
C SER A 227 -2.66 -30.46 4.73
N LEU A 228 -1.42 -29.96 4.63
CA LEU A 228 -1.02 -28.76 3.88
C LEU A 228 -0.09 -29.09 2.71
N ASP A 229 0.20 -30.37 2.45
CA ASP A 229 1.16 -30.81 1.45
C ASP A 229 0.86 -30.28 0.05
N ASN A 230 -0.41 -30.31 -0.36
CA ASN A 230 -0.82 -29.75 -1.65
C ASN A 230 -0.71 -28.22 -1.70
N HIS A 231 -0.91 -27.53 -0.58
CA HIS A 231 -0.72 -26.07 -0.53
C HIS A 231 0.75 -25.70 -0.73
N TYR A 232 1.63 -26.32 0.06
CA TYR A 232 3.07 -26.10 -0.03
C TYR A 232 3.62 -26.51 -1.41
N LYS A 233 3.27 -27.70 -1.90
CA LYS A 233 3.70 -28.19 -3.23
C LYS A 233 3.15 -27.35 -4.36
N GLY A 234 1.90 -26.88 -4.27
CA GLY A 234 1.28 -26.00 -5.26
C GLY A 234 2.09 -24.71 -5.46
N ILE A 235 2.49 -24.05 -4.37
CA ILE A 235 3.32 -22.83 -4.45
C ILE A 235 4.73 -23.18 -4.99
N LYS A 236 5.33 -24.29 -4.58
CA LYS A 236 6.64 -24.73 -5.12
C LYS A 236 6.59 -24.98 -6.63
N LYS A 237 5.55 -25.67 -7.12
CA LYS A 237 5.34 -25.89 -8.57
C LYS A 237 5.14 -24.57 -9.30
N PHE A 238 4.36 -23.65 -8.73
CA PHE A 238 4.13 -22.32 -9.30
C PHE A 238 5.43 -21.52 -9.39
N ASN A 239 6.21 -21.45 -8.32
CA ASN A 239 7.53 -20.84 -8.32
C ASN A 239 8.49 -21.50 -9.31
N GLN A 240 8.49 -22.84 -9.40
CA GLN A 240 9.33 -23.58 -10.35
C GLN A 240 9.00 -23.19 -11.80
N TYR A 241 7.72 -23.01 -12.12
CA TYR A 241 7.31 -22.52 -13.43
C TYR A 241 7.77 -21.07 -13.67
N LEU A 242 7.49 -20.14 -12.74
CA LEU A 242 7.91 -18.74 -12.87
C LEU A 242 9.42 -18.53 -12.94
N SER A 243 10.20 -19.38 -12.25
CA SER A 243 11.66 -19.34 -12.26
C SER A 243 12.26 -19.70 -13.62
N GLN A 244 11.50 -20.32 -14.51
CA GLN A 244 11.89 -20.56 -15.91
C GLN A 244 11.80 -19.29 -16.77
N GLN A 245 11.37 -18.16 -16.17
CA GLN A 245 11.16 -16.88 -16.85
C GLN A 245 10.26 -17.02 -18.10
N PRO A 246 9.04 -17.59 -17.96
CA PRO A 246 8.15 -17.83 -19.11
C PRO A 246 7.50 -16.55 -19.67
N PHE A 247 7.83 -15.38 -19.15
CA PHE A 247 7.20 -14.10 -19.47
C PHE A 247 8.24 -13.02 -19.77
N THR A 248 7.86 -12.03 -20.57
CA THR A 248 8.70 -10.86 -20.83
C THR A 248 8.33 -9.71 -19.90
N GLN A 249 9.31 -8.86 -19.58
CA GLN A 249 9.12 -7.65 -18.76
C GLN A 249 8.44 -7.92 -17.42
N LEU A 250 8.72 -9.07 -16.78
CA LEU A 250 8.28 -9.40 -15.43
C LEU A 250 9.48 -9.38 -14.47
N ASN A 251 9.44 -8.49 -13.49
CA ASN A 251 10.38 -8.52 -12.37
C ASN A 251 9.86 -9.50 -11.32
N TYR A 252 10.46 -10.68 -11.23
CA TYR A 252 10.01 -11.74 -10.33
C TYR A 252 11.00 -12.02 -9.20
N LYS A 253 10.50 -12.07 -7.97
CA LYS A 253 11.24 -12.53 -6.80
C LYS A 253 10.38 -13.50 -5.97
N TYR A 254 10.99 -14.62 -5.63
CA TYR A 254 10.45 -15.57 -4.66
C TYR A 254 11.29 -15.58 -3.39
N VAL A 255 10.63 -15.61 -2.23
CA VAL A 255 11.28 -15.78 -0.93
C VAL A 255 10.53 -16.80 -0.09
N GLN A 256 11.26 -17.78 0.43
CA GLN A 256 10.76 -18.72 1.43
C GLN A 256 11.21 -18.27 2.82
N TYR A 257 10.28 -18.21 3.77
CA TYR A 257 10.56 -17.74 5.12
C TYR A 257 10.51 -18.88 6.15
N GLU A 258 11.68 -19.40 6.48
CA GLU A 258 11.83 -20.34 7.60
C GLU A 258 11.43 -19.68 8.93
N GLY A 259 10.67 -20.42 9.73
CA GLY A 259 10.17 -19.98 11.05
C GLY A 259 8.93 -19.07 11.01
N GLU A 260 8.38 -18.76 9.84
CA GLU A 260 7.07 -18.11 9.70
C GLU A 260 5.99 -19.15 9.42
N ASP A 261 4.78 -18.91 9.93
CA ASP A 261 3.58 -19.70 9.63
C ASP A 261 2.68 -18.99 8.60
N HIS A 262 1.59 -19.65 8.20
CA HIS A 262 0.66 -19.12 7.19
C HIS A 262 0.07 -17.76 7.58
N GLY A 263 -0.12 -17.49 8.88
CA GLY A 263 -0.67 -16.24 9.39
C GLY A 263 0.37 -15.13 9.53
N THR A 264 1.64 -15.45 9.83
CA THR A 264 2.68 -14.45 10.09
C THR A 264 3.53 -14.10 8.87
N VAL A 265 3.61 -14.98 7.87
CA VAL A 265 4.42 -14.75 6.66
C VAL A 265 4.14 -13.42 5.93
N PRO A 266 2.90 -12.86 5.91
CA PRO A 266 2.68 -11.53 5.33
C PRO A 266 3.45 -10.41 6.02
N MET A 267 3.75 -10.50 7.32
CA MET A 267 4.47 -9.44 8.04
C MET A 267 5.88 -9.26 7.49
N LYS A 268 6.64 -10.35 7.37
CA LYS A 268 8.01 -10.34 6.84
C LYS A 268 8.01 -10.14 5.33
N GLY A 269 7.06 -10.77 4.64
CA GLY A 269 6.89 -10.63 3.20
C GLY A 269 6.61 -9.19 2.77
N ASN A 270 5.77 -8.45 3.50
CA ASN A 270 5.48 -7.04 3.19
C ASN A 270 6.71 -6.15 3.39
N LEU A 271 7.48 -6.37 4.46
CA LEU A 271 8.72 -5.62 4.73
C LEU A 271 9.72 -5.77 3.58
N ASP A 272 9.97 -7.00 3.12
CA ASP A 272 10.94 -7.28 2.08
C ASP A 272 10.39 -6.98 0.69
N GLY A 273 9.12 -7.25 0.44
CA GLY A 273 8.46 -7.00 -0.84
C GLY A 273 8.42 -5.52 -1.19
N LEU A 274 8.06 -4.66 -0.22
CA LEU A 274 8.10 -3.22 -0.43
C LEU A 274 9.53 -2.70 -0.71
N ARG A 275 10.54 -3.26 -0.02
CA ARG A 275 11.95 -2.92 -0.29
C ARG A 275 12.43 -3.40 -1.66
N TYR A 276 11.98 -4.57 -2.10
CA TYR A 276 12.31 -5.11 -3.40
C TYR A 276 11.72 -4.23 -4.52
N ILE A 277 10.47 -3.80 -4.39
CA ILE A 277 9.83 -2.90 -5.37
C ILE A 277 10.62 -1.59 -5.51
N PHE A 278 11.05 -0.99 -4.39
CA PHE A 278 11.80 0.28 -4.39
C PHE A 278 13.31 0.10 -4.20
N GLU A 279 13.86 -1.03 -4.65
CA GLU A 279 15.28 -1.31 -4.54
C GLU A 279 16.10 -0.19 -5.21
N GLY A 280 17.12 0.31 -4.51
CA GLY A 280 17.94 1.43 -4.98
C GLY A 280 17.43 2.84 -4.65
N MET A 281 16.26 2.97 -4.01
CA MET A 281 15.72 4.29 -3.60
C MET A 281 16.58 5.02 -2.55
N ARG A 282 17.25 4.28 -1.66
CA ARG A 282 18.02 4.87 -0.57
C ARG A 282 19.26 5.58 -1.11
N VAL A 283 19.37 6.88 -0.85
CA VAL A 283 20.54 7.70 -1.22
C VAL A 283 21.44 7.95 0.00
N ASN A 284 22.76 7.86 -0.19
CA ASN A 284 23.73 8.33 0.80
C ASN A 284 23.83 9.86 0.77
N ILE A 285 23.04 10.53 1.62
CA ILE A 285 22.99 12.01 1.66
C ILE A 285 24.36 12.66 1.93
N LYS A 286 25.29 11.93 2.55
CA LYS A 286 26.64 12.43 2.87
C LYS A 286 27.51 12.60 1.63
N ALA A 287 27.18 11.95 0.52
CA ALA A 287 27.89 12.06 -0.75
C ALA A 287 27.39 13.23 -1.62
N ILE A 288 26.27 13.88 -1.24
CA ILE A 288 25.67 14.98 -2.02
C ILE A 288 26.59 16.20 -2.14
N PRO A 289 27.37 16.62 -1.12
CA PRO A 289 28.31 17.73 -1.28
C PRO A 289 29.35 17.53 -2.40
N GLU A 290 29.74 16.27 -2.66
CA GLU A 290 30.69 15.91 -3.72
C GLU A 290 29.98 15.67 -5.07
N ASN A 291 28.73 15.18 -5.03
CA ASN A 291 27.87 15.02 -6.21
C ASN A 291 26.48 15.60 -5.97
N PRO A 292 26.26 16.91 -6.24
CA PRO A 292 24.97 17.57 -6.02
C PRO A 292 23.81 17.01 -6.85
N ASN A 293 24.10 16.30 -7.94
CA ASN A 293 23.12 15.67 -8.81
C ASN A 293 22.73 14.24 -8.37
N LEU A 294 23.30 13.73 -7.28
CA LEU A 294 23.16 12.33 -6.87
C LEU A 294 21.70 11.89 -6.72
N ILE A 295 20.84 12.71 -6.10
CA ILE A 295 19.41 12.38 -5.94
C ILE A 295 18.72 12.28 -7.30
N LYS A 296 18.96 13.23 -8.20
CA LYS A 296 18.39 13.23 -9.55
C LYS A 296 18.78 11.96 -10.31
N GLN A 297 20.05 11.57 -10.25
CA GLN A 297 20.57 10.36 -10.89
C GLN A 297 19.92 9.08 -10.31
N HIS A 298 19.84 8.98 -8.99
CA HIS A 298 19.21 7.83 -8.32
C HIS A 298 17.73 7.67 -8.70
N TYR A 299 16.95 8.75 -8.70
CA TYR A 299 15.53 8.67 -9.01
C TYR A 299 15.26 8.44 -10.51
N ALA A 300 16.15 8.91 -11.39
CA ALA A 300 16.09 8.55 -12.82
C ALA A 300 16.31 7.04 -13.03
N GLN A 301 17.31 6.45 -12.36
CA GLN A 301 17.55 5.01 -12.43
C GLN A 301 16.40 4.20 -11.80
N LEU A 302 15.91 4.65 -10.64
CA LEU A 302 14.76 4.01 -9.99
C LEU A 302 13.52 4.01 -10.88
N SER A 303 13.25 5.13 -11.56
CA SER A 303 12.12 5.24 -12.49
C SER A 303 12.23 4.27 -13.67
N GLN A 304 13.44 4.09 -14.22
CA GLN A 304 13.70 3.12 -15.28
C GLN A 304 13.45 1.68 -14.79
N ASN A 305 13.94 1.34 -13.60
CA ASN A 305 13.78 0.00 -13.04
C ASN A 305 12.31 -0.33 -12.74
N LEU A 306 11.54 0.67 -12.29
CA LEU A 306 10.11 0.55 -11.99
C LEU A 306 9.23 0.53 -13.25
N GLY A 307 9.74 0.95 -14.42
CA GLY A 307 8.90 1.25 -15.58
C GLY A 307 7.88 2.36 -15.31
N PHE A 308 8.13 3.21 -14.31
CA PHE A 308 7.22 4.25 -13.83
C PHE A 308 8.00 5.46 -13.33
N GLU A 309 7.60 6.67 -13.71
CA GLU A 309 8.28 7.89 -13.26
C GLU A 309 8.01 8.15 -11.78
N ILE A 310 9.07 8.12 -10.97
CA ILE A 310 9.01 8.47 -9.55
C ILE A 310 9.99 9.59 -9.23
N GLN A 311 9.54 10.52 -8.39
CA GLN A 311 10.30 11.68 -7.95
C GLN A 311 10.46 11.66 -6.42
N PRO A 312 11.53 12.26 -5.88
CA PRO A 312 11.70 12.40 -4.44
C PRO A 312 10.58 13.27 -3.85
N SER A 313 10.09 12.92 -2.66
CA SER A 313 9.04 13.71 -2.01
C SER A 313 9.58 15.06 -1.54
N GLU A 314 8.73 16.09 -1.52
CA GLU A 314 9.05 17.40 -0.94
C GLU A 314 9.57 17.27 0.50
N ALA A 315 8.98 16.38 1.29
CA ALA A 315 9.40 16.11 2.66
C ALA A 315 10.83 15.57 2.77
N TYR A 316 11.21 14.67 1.86
CA TYR A 316 12.56 14.13 1.80
C TYR A 316 13.57 15.20 1.36
N LEU A 317 13.21 16.00 0.34
CA LEU A 317 14.06 17.07 -0.16
C LEU A 317 14.30 18.17 0.88
N ASP A 318 13.26 18.61 1.60
CA ASP A 318 13.38 19.55 2.72
C ASP A 318 14.38 19.01 3.76
N ARG A 319 14.30 17.72 4.09
CA ARG A 319 15.20 17.08 5.06
C ARG A 319 16.66 17.02 4.57
N VAL A 320 16.87 16.78 3.27
CA VAL A 320 18.20 16.80 2.67
C VAL A 320 18.75 18.22 2.65
N LEU A 321 17.94 19.21 2.30
CA LEU A 321 18.34 20.62 2.32
C LEU A 321 18.75 21.07 3.73
N ASP A 322 17.99 20.68 4.76
CA ASP A 322 18.34 20.94 6.16
C ASP A 322 19.69 20.33 6.57
N TYR A 323 20.04 19.16 6.01
CA TYR A 323 21.35 18.56 6.20
C TYR A 323 22.44 19.37 5.49
N LEU A 324 22.23 19.75 4.23
CA LEU A 324 23.20 20.54 3.46
C LEU A 324 23.45 21.94 4.04
N LYS A 325 22.43 22.59 4.61
CA LYS A 325 22.60 23.87 5.31
C LYS A 325 23.60 23.79 6.46
N ARG A 326 23.80 22.62 7.07
CA ARG A 326 24.80 22.43 8.14
C ARG A 326 26.23 22.33 7.64
N SER A 327 26.46 22.04 6.35
CA SER A 327 27.80 21.93 5.78
C SER A 327 28.40 23.26 5.34
N ASN A 328 27.64 24.37 5.41
CA ASN A 328 28.08 25.72 5.05
C ASN A 328 28.71 25.83 3.64
N ASN A 329 28.16 25.11 2.66
CA ASN A 329 28.58 25.20 1.25
C ASN A 329 27.48 25.87 0.39
N PRO A 330 27.49 27.21 0.22
CA PRO A 330 26.42 27.95 -0.47
C PRO A 330 26.19 27.50 -1.91
N LYS A 331 27.24 27.09 -2.62
CA LYS A 331 27.15 26.64 -4.00
C LYS A 331 26.34 25.35 -4.12
N VAL A 332 26.63 24.36 -3.26
CA VAL A 332 25.89 23.09 -3.22
C VAL A 332 24.44 23.34 -2.78
N ILE A 333 24.22 24.22 -1.81
CA ILE A 333 22.87 24.59 -1.34
C ILE A 333 22.06 25.19 -2.49
N GLN A 334 22.60 26.17 -3.22
CA GLN A 334 21.91 26.79 -4.35
C GLN A 334 21.59 25.78 -5.45
N GLN A 335 22.57 24.96 -5.85
CA GLN A 335 22.35 23.90 -6.86
C GLN A 335 21.24 22.92 -6.44
N PHE A 336 21.18 22.57 -5.16
CA PHE A 336 20.14 21.69 -4.65
C PHE A 336 18.76 22.38 -4.62
N GLN A 337 18.70 23.67 -4.27
CA GLN A 337 17.47 24.45 -4.35
C GLN A 337 16.96 24.60 -5.79
N ASP A 338 17.85 24.83 -6.75
CA ASP A 338 17.50 24.88 -8.18
C ASP A 338 16.92 23.53 -8.65
N TYR A 339 17.50 22.42 -8.17
CA TYR A 339 16.94 21.09 -8.43
C TYR A 339 15.53 20.94 -7.85
N ILE A 340 15.31 21.32 -6.58
CA ILE A 340 13.97 21.26 -5.97
C ILE A 340 12.97 22.09 -6.79
N LEU A 341 13.32 23.31 -7.18
CA LEU A 341 12.45 24.18 -8.00
C LEU A 341 12.17 23.61 -9.40
N SER A 342 13.09 22.80 -9.95
CA SER A 342 12.87 22.16 -11.25
C SER A 342 11.77 21.08 -11.24
N ILE A 343 11.56 20.41 -10.10
CA ILE A 343 10.53 19.37 -9.92
C ILE A 343 9.30 19.88 -9.17
N TYR A 344 9.48 20.88 -8.31
CA TYR A 344 8.44 21.56 -7.54
C TYR A 344 8.55 23.09 -7.73
N PRO A 345 8.05 23.66 -8.84
CA PRO A 345 8.18 25.10 -9.13
C PRO A 345 7.49 26.03 -8.12
N GLN A 346 6.56 25.48 -7.33
CA GLN A 346 5.84 26.20 -6.28
C GLN A 346 6.46 26.00 -4.89
N TRP A 347 7.56 25.24 -4.80
CA TRP A 347 8.28 25.04 -3.54
C TRP A 347 8.77 26.38 -3.01
N ARG A 348 8.51 26.64 -1.73
CA ARG A 348 8.94 27.86 -1.06
C ARG A 348 10.04 27.50 -0.08
N VAL A 349 11.13 28.27 -0.12
CA VAL A 349 12.16 28.20 0.91
C VAL A 349 11.47 28.49 2.25
N LYS A 350 11.38 27.50 3.13
CA LYS A 350 11.08 27.76 4.54
C LYS A 350 12.26 28.55 5.10
N THR A 351 12.09 29.85 5.23
CA THR A 351 12.97 30.68 6.05
C THR A 351 12.78 30.19 7.48
N SER A 352 13.82 29.61 8.06
CA SER A 352 13.85 29.24 9.47
C SER A 352 13.51 30.48 10.30
N SER A 353 12.34 30.47 10.93
CA SER A 353 12.00 31.35 12.05
C SER A 353 12.70 30.87 13.30
#